data_AF-A0A2H0W8R1-F1
#
_entry.id   AF-A0A2H0W8R1-F1
#
_cell.length_a   1.000
_cell.length_b   1.000
_cell.length_c   1.000
_cell.angle_alpha   90.00
_cell.angle_beta   90.00
_cell.angle_gamma   90.00
#
_symmetry.space_group_name_H-M   'P 1'
#
loop_
_entity.id
_entity.type
_entity.pdbx_description
1 polymer ?
#
loop_
_entity_poly.entity_id
_entity_poly.type
_entity_poly.pdbx_seq_one_letter_code
_entity_poly.pdbx_strand_id
1 'polypeptide(L)'
;MVMKKETKLWLDYAKDDLKSLKVMWRAHRYGPTAFYCQQAVEKVIKAIIVEKQNLVPRKSHDLKRLLEDSGIKKFPEKWLKLAGRFSNGC
;
A
#
# COMPACT_ATOMS: atom_id res chain seq x y z
N MET A 1 -18.21 -15.36 -2.75
CA MET A 1 -18.00 -14.12 -3.53
C MET A 1 -16.67 -14.27 -4.24
N VAL A 2 -16.65 -14.24 -5.58
CA VAL A 2 -15.41 -14.41 -6.37
C VAL A 2 -14.70 -13.05 -6.41
N MET A 3 -13.41 -13.03 -6.03
CA MET A 3 -12.57 -11.83 -6.03
C MET A 3 -12.46 -11.24 -7.45
N LYS A 4 -12.51 -9.91 -7.57
CA LYS A 4 -12.35 -9.22 -8.86
C LYS A 4 -10.93 -9.42 -9.42
N LYS A 5 -10.79 -9.42 -10.74
CA LYS A 5 -9.49 -9.61 -11.42
C LYS A 5 -8.53 -8.47 -11.08
N GLU A 6 -9.07 -7.25 -11.01
CA GLU A 6 -8.34 -6.03 -10.67
C GLU A 6 -7.84 -6.07 -9.23
N THR A 7 -8.66 -6.56 -8.29
CA THR A 7 -8.25 -6.79 -6.89
C THR A 7 -7.08 -7.76 -6.83
N LYS A 8 -7.16 -8.88 -7.57
CA LYS A 8 -6.07 -9.86 -7.63
C LYS A 8 -4.79 -9.25 -8.18
N LEU A 9 -4.88 -8.43 -9.22
CA LEU A 9 -3.74 -7.74 -9.81
C LEU A 9 -3.03 -6.83 -8.78
N TRP A 10 -3.77 -6.04 -8.02
CA TRP A 10 -3.21 -5.20 -6.96
C TRP A 10 -2.53 -6.01 -5.85
N LEU A 11 -3.13 -7.14 -5.47
CA LEU A 11 -2.53 -8.05 -4.49
C LEU A 11 -1.26 -8.73 -5.02
N ASP A 12 -1.21 -9.05 -6.30
CA ASP A 12 -0.02 -9.66 -6.91
C ASP A 12 1.13 -8.65 -6.97
N TYR A 13 0.88 -7.38 -7.30
CA TYR A 13 1.88 -6.33 -7.17
C TYR A 13 2.35 -6.12 -5.73
N ALA A 14 1.45 -6.18 -4.74
CA ALA A 14 1.85 -6.08 -3.33
C ALA A 14 2.74 -7.26 -2.88
N LYS A 15 2.51 -8.47 -3.42
CA LYS A 15 3.37 -9.63 -3.17
C LYS A 15 4.75 -9.45 -3.79
N ASP A 16 4.85 -8.84 -4.96
CA ASP A 16 6.13 -8.57 -5.60
C ASP A 16 6.95 -7.51 -4.85
N ASP A 17 6.31 -6.47 -4.31
CA ASP A 17 6.97 -5.55 -3.38
C ASP A 17 7.47 -6.28 -2.12
N LEU A 18 6.68 -7.21 -1.58
CA LEU A 18 7.09 -8.01 -0.42
C LEU A 18 8.30 -8.91 -0.72
N LYS A 19 8.41 -9.45 -1.94
CA LYS A 19 9.60 -10.20 -2.38
C LYS A 19 10.81 -9.26 -2.42
N SER A 20 10.66 -8.08 -3.01
CA SER A 20 11.71 -7.05 -3.07
C SER A 20 12.16 -6.63 -1.68
N LEU A 21 11.21 -6.38 -0.77
CA LEU A 21 11.48 -6.06 0.64
C LEU A 21 12.33 -7.14 1.31
N LYS A 22 12.03 -8.43 1.12
CA LYS A 22 12.79 -9.53 1.73
C LYS A 22 14.23 -9.58 1.24
N VAL A 23 14.47 -9.27 -0.04
CA VAL A 23 15.82 -9.18 -0.60
C VAL A 23 16.58 -8.01 0.02
N MET A 24 15.97 -6.83 0.06
CA MET A 24 16.58 -5.62 0.63
C MET A 24 16.88 -5.75 2.12
N TRP A 25 16.00 -6.40 2.87
CA TRP A 25 16.19 -6.69 4.29
C TRP A 25 17.41 -7.59 4.52
N ARG A 26 17.52 -8.69 3.77
CA ARG A 26 18.68 -9.60 3.84
C ARG A 26 19.98 -8.90 3.46
N ALA A 27 19.92 -7.96 2.51
CA ALA A 27 21.06 -7.13 2.12
C ALA A 27 21.36 -5.98 3.10
N HIS A 28 20.63 -5.88 4.22
CA HIS A 28 20.77 -4.81 5.23
C HIS A 28 20.55 -3.40 4.65
N ARG A 29 19.78 -3.31 3.56
CA ARG A 29 19.42 -2.06 2.86
C ARG A 29 18.09 -1.54 3.42
N TYR A 30 18.15 -0.91 4.59
CA TYR A 30 16.94 -0.52 5.32
C TYR A 30 16.11 0.59 4.65
N GLY A 31 16.74 1.54 3.96
CA GLY A 31 16.03 2.59 3.22
C GLY A 31 15.09 2.01 2.14
N PRO A 32 15.62 1.23 1.19
CA PRO A 32 14.80 0.51 0.20
C PRO A 32 13.78 -0.44 0.83
N THR A 33 14.14 -1.11 1.93
CA THR A 33 13.20 -1.97 2.67
C THR A 33 11.97 -1.18 3.13
N ALA A 34 12.15 0.00 3.73
CA ALA A 34 11.05 0.84 4.18
C ALA A 34 10.17 1.31 3.01
N PHE A 35 10.79 1.67 1.87
CA PHE A 35 10.10 2.05 0.65
C PHE A 35 9.19 0.92 0.12
N TYR A 36 9.73 -0.30 -0.04
CA TYR A 36 8.92 -1.44 -0.49
C TYR A 36 7.82 -1.83 0.51
N CYS A 37 8.04 -1.59 1.81
CA CYS A 37 7.03 -1.79 2.84
C CYS A 37 5.82 -0.86 2.62
N GLN A 38 6.09 0.44 2.43
CA GLN A 38 5.05 1.41 2.12
C GLN A 38 4.29 1.02 0.84
N GLN A 39 5.02 0.70 -0.23
CA GLN A 39 4.44 0.32 -1.52
C GLN A 39 3.51 -0.90 -1.42
N ALA A 40 3.93 -1.93 -0.68
CA ALA A 40 3.11 -3.12 -0.45
C ALA A 40 1.80 -2.76 0.27
N VAL A 41 1.86 -1.92 1.31
CA VAL A 41 0.68 -1.47 2.07
C VAL A 41 -0.26 -0.62 1.20
N GLU A 42 0.27 0.33 0.42
CA GLU A 42 -0.52 1.13 -0.51
C GLU A 42 -1.29 0.26 -1.50
N LYS A 43 -0.62 -0.73 -2.10
CA LYS A 43 -1.23 -1.63 -3.08
C LYS A 43 -2.29 -2.53 -2.48
N VAL A 44 -2.12 -2.99 -1.23
CA VAL A 44 -3.17 -3.71 -0.49
C VAL A 44 -4.40 -2.81 -0.24
N ILE A 45 -4.20 -1.55 0.15
CA ILE A 45 -5.32 -0.61 0.35
C ILE A 45 -6.05 -0.35 -0.98
N LYS A 46 -5.30 -0.19 -2.08
CA LYS A 46 -5.88 -0.06 -3.43
C LYS A 46 -6.69 -1.30 -3.83
N ALA A 47 -6.22 -2.50 -3.49
CA ALA A 47 -6.99 -3.73 -3.69
C ALA A 47 -8.32 -3.71 -2.91
N ILE A 48 -8.31 -3.23 -1.67
CA ILE A 48 -9.53 -3.10 -0.84
C ILE A 48 -10.52 -2.10 -1.45
N ILE A 49 -10.03 -0.96 -1.95
CA ILE A 49 -10.86 0.06 -2.63
C ILE A 49 -11.54 -0.54 -3.86
N VAL A 50 -10.78 -1.23 -4.72
CA VAL A 50 -11.31 -1.88 -5.92
C VAL A 50 -12.36 -2.95 -5.57
N GLU A 51 -12.05 -3.80 -4.59
CA GLU A 51 -12.95 -4.88 -4.18
C GLU A 51 -14.26 -4.34 -3.60
N LYS A 52 -14.17 -3.40 -2.64
CA LYS A 52 -15.34 -2.93 -1.89
C LYS A 52 -16.12 -1.82 -2.57
N GLN A 53 -15.46 -0.94 -3.30
CA GLN A 53 -16.07 0.30 -3.79
C GLN A 53 -16.20 0.34 -5.32
N ASN A 54 -15.61 -0.62 -6.05
CA ASN A 54 -15.55 -0.57 -7.52
C ASN A 54 -14.94 0.72 -8.08
N LEU A 55 -14.18 1.46 -7.25
CA LEU A 55 -13.53 2.70 -7.65
C LEU A 55 -12.15 2.42 -8.21
N VAL A 56 -11.75 3.18 -9.23
CA VAL A 56 -10.37 3.22 -9.70
C VAL A 56 -9.55 3.95 -8.63
N PRO A 57 -8.56 3.30 -7.99
CA PRO A 57 -7.78 3.91 -6.94
C PRO A 57 -7.01 5.10 -7.50
N ARG A 58 -6.96 6.21 -6.74
CA ARG A 58 -6.24 7.42 -7.17
C ARG A 58 -4.77 7.08 -7.46
N LYS A 59 -4.21 7.72 -8.49
CA LYS A 59 -2.76 7.71 -8.78
C LYS A 59 -1.96 8.60 -7.80
N SER A 60 -2.41 8.72 -6.55
CA SER A 60 -1.66 9.40 -5.50
C SER A 60 -0.84 8.38 -4.70
N HIS A 61 0.39 8.76 -4.36
CA HIS A 61 1.24 8.08 -3.38
C HIS A 61 0.98 8.57 -1.94
N ASP A 62 -0.14 9.28 -1.74
CA ASP A 62 -0.56 9.72 -0.42
C ASP A 62 -1.42 8.65 0.25
N LEU A 63 -0.79 7.90 1.15
CA LEU A 63 -1.41 6.84 1.93
C LEU A 63 -2.59 7.37 2.78
N LYS A 64 -2.57 8.63 3.24
CA LYS A 64 -3.70 9.18 4.01
C LYS A 64 -4.94 9.31 3.15
N ARG A 65 -4.80 9.86 1.94
CA ARG A 65 -5.91 10.00 1.00
C ARG A 65 -6.48 8.64 0.57
N LEU A 66 -5.61 7.65 0.36
CA LEU A 66 -6.05 6.29 0.05
C LEU A 66 -6.80 5.64 1.24
N LEU A 67 -6.38 5.92 2.47
CA LEU A 67 -7.08 5.43 3.66
C LEU A 67 -8.45 6.07 3.82
N GLU A 68 -8.56 7.38 3.63
CA GLU A 68 -9.83 8.11 3.60
C GLU A 68 -10.77 7.51 2.55
N ASP A 69 -10.26 7.27 1.33
CA ASP A 69 -11.03 6.66 0.25
C ASP A 69 -11.51 5.27 0.60
N SER A 70 -10.65 4.42 1.16
CA SER A 70 -10.98 3.03 1.48
C SER A 70 -12.08 2.85 2.54
N GLY A 71 -12.43 3.91 3.27
CA GLY A 71 -13.39 3.86 4.37
C GLY A 71 -12.89 3.08 5.59
N ILE A 72 -11.58 2.80 5.67
CA ILE A 72 -10.97 2.11 6.82
C ILE A 72 -10.85 3.10 7.99
N LYS A 73 -11.84 3.09 8.90
CA LYS A 73 -11.90 4.00 10.05
C LYS A 73 -10.97 3.64 11.23
N LYS A 74 -10.40 2.43 11.24
CA LYS A 74 -9.51 1.95 12.31
C LYS A 74 -8.12 1.69 11.75
N PHE A 75 -7.33 2.76 11.64
CA PHE A 75 -5.88 2.66 11.47
C PHE A 75 -5.22 3.16 12.76
N PRO A 76 -4.21 2.46 13.32
CA PRO A 76 -3.56 2.97 14.52
C PRO A 76 -2.87 4.30 14.19
N GLU A 77 -3.18 5.34 14.97
CA GLU A 77 -2.82 6.73 14.69
C GLU A 77 -1.30 6.95 14.50
N LYS A 78 -0.50 6.09 15.15
CA LYS A 78 0.96 6.01 15.01
C LYS A 78 1.41 5.82 13.54
N TRP A 79 0.65 5.08 12.75
CA TRP A 79 0.94 4.82 11.33
C TRP A 79 0.52 5.99 10.42
N LEU A 80 -0.52 6.75 10.78
CA LEU A 80 -0.91 7.97 10.06
C LEU A 80 0.16 9.07 10.16
N LYS A 81 0.86 9.15 11.31
CA LYS A 81 2.01 10.04 11.49
C LYS A 81 3.22 9.59 10.67
N LEU A 82 3.41 8.28 10.51
CA LEU A 82 4.47 7.69 9.70
C LEU A 82 4.22 7.95 8.21
N ALA A 83 2.98 7.77 7.75
CA ALA A 83 2.54 7.98 6.36
C ALA A 83 2.85 9.39 5.83
N GLY A 84 2.59 10.44 6.64
CA GLY A 84 2.79 11.83 6.23
C GLY A 84 4.26 12.26 6.09
N ARG A 85 5.22 11.43 6.52
CA ARG A 85 6.66 11.71 6.38
C ARG A 85 7.25 11.24 5.05
N PHE A 86 6.60 10.32 4.36
CA PHE A 86 7.11 9.69 3.13
C PHE A 86 6.42 10.19 1.85
N SER A 87 5.38 11.01 1.96
CA SER A 87 4.65 11.59 0.82
C SER A 87 5.39 12.73 0.10
N ASN A 88 6.56 13.16 0.59
CA ASN A 88 7.33 14.29 0.05
C ASN A 88 8.66 13.86 -0.59
N GLY A 89 8.74 12.67 -1.19
CA GLY A 89 9.97 12.16 -1.77
C GLY A 89 9.76 11.16 -2.89
N CYS A 90 9.06 11.56 -3.94
CA CYS A 90 9.15 11.05 -5.32
C CYS A 90 8.66 12.15 -6.26
#